data_AF-A0A257L2K6-F1
#
_entry.id   AF-A0A257L2K6-F1
#
_cell.length_a   1.000
_cell.length_b   1.000
_cell.length_c   1.000
_cell.angle_alpha   90.00
_cell.angle_beta   90.00
_cell.angle_gamma   90.00
#
_symmetry.space_group_name_H-M   'P 1'
#
loop_
_entity.id
_entity.type
_entity.pdbx_description
1 polymer ?
#
loop_
_entity_poly.entity_id
_entity_poly.type
_entity_poly.pdbx_seq_one_letter_code
_entity_poly.pdbx_strand_id
1 'polypeptide(L)'
;MFPQAATVAKRRNVSGHARSLKNKEIKNKQIKNKMSKATLIISSIVGILTFCLGWFLHDMKRFPSGINKVGKKIDSLQKPNQKWSTIFQEQLASKSGDFSVKIIGRFFLKGANSAGFDFINSSTVLWTNEIAPSQPDTLKIRWLDNSTFMTRSTERINMDCPPLVSVYQVIFYDGQRLILREIWTGWNEHEDERIEFIKKIK
;
A
#
# COMPACT_ATOMS: atom_id res chain seq x y z
N MET A 1 32.34 -103.59 -8.48
CA MET A 1 32.55 -102.52 -7.47
C MET A 1 31.54 -101.43 -7.77
N PHE A 2 30.61 -101.18 -6.86
CA PHE A 2 29.32 -100.53 -7.11
C PHE A 2 29.40 -98.99 -7.17
N PRO A 3 28.59 -98.32 -8.01
CA PRO A 3 28.42 -96.87 -7.94
C PRO A 3 27.37 -96.49 -6.88
N GLN A 4 27.69 -95.49 -6.06
CA GLN A 4 26.75 -94.90 -5.08
C GLN A 4 25.84 -93.87 -5.76
N ALA A 5 24.52 -94.03 -5.59
CA ALA A 5 23.50 -93.08 -6.00
C ALA A 5 23.27 -92.03 -4.90
N ALA A 6 23.40 -90.74 -5.26
CA ALA A 6 23.09 -89.62 -4.38
C ALA A 6 21.67 -89.09 -4.67
N THR A 7 20.78 -89.21 -3.68
CA THR A 7 19.39 -88.74 -3.73
C THR A 7 19.33 -87.24 -3.43
N VAL A 8 18.95 -86.43 -4.42
CA VAL A 8 18.77 -84.97 -4.27
C VAL A 8 17.34 -84.65 -3.84
N ALA A 9 17.16 -84.22 -2.59
CA ALA A 9 15.88 -83.77 -2.06
C ALA A 9 15.55 -82.32 -2.48
N LYS A 10 14.45 -82.15 -3.22
CA LYS A 10 13.93 -80.88 -3.73
C LYS A 10 13.19 -80.11 -2.63
N ARG A 11 13.87 -79.18 -1.94
CA ARG A 11 13.22 -78.21 -1.02
C ARG A 11 12.35 -77.23 -1.81
N ARG A 12 11.03 -77.27 -1.61
CA ARG A 12 10.10 -76.27 -2.13
C ARG A 12 10.20 -74.97 -1.31
N ASN A 13 10.42 -73.87 -2.03
CA ASN A 13 10.65 -72.54 -1.48
C ASN A 13 9.29 -71.82 -1.28
N VAL A 14 8.75 -71.85 -0.06
CA VAL A 14 7.45 -71.24 0.30
C VAL A 14 7.59 -69.76 0.72
N SER A 15 8.79 -69.19 0.63
CA SER A 15 9.15 -67.85 1.16
C SER A 15 8.59 -66.65 0.36
N GLY A 16 8.14 -66.86 -0.88
CA GLY A 16 7.76 -65.78 -1.78
C GLY A 16 6.39 -65.13 -1.49
N HIS A 17 5.41 -65.90 -1.00
CA HIS A 17 4.03 -65.42 -0.92
C HIS A 17 3.80 -64.49 0.29
N ALA A 18 4.46 -64.76 1.42
CA ALA A 18 4.32 -63.96 2.64
C ALA A 18 4.94 -62.55 2.52
N ARG A 19 5.99 -62.36 1.70
CA ARG A 19 6.61 -61.04 1.49
C ARG A 19 5.77 -60.11 0.61
N SER A 20 4.99 -60.68 -0.31
CA SER A 20 4.13 -59.89 -1.22
C SER A 20 2.95 -59.22 -0.48
N LEU A 21 2.36 -59.91 0.49
CA LEU A 21 1.22 -59.39 1.27
C LEU A 21 1.64 -58.23 2.20
N LYS A 22 2.79 -58.34 2.89
CA LYS A 22 3.30 -57.26 3.76
C LYS A 22 3.60 -55.97 2.99
N ASN A 23 4.12 -56.07 1.76
CA ASN A 23 4.42 -54.88 0.95
C ASN A 23 3.16 -54.15 0.45
N LYS A 24 2.05 -54.87 0.20
CA LYS A 24 0.77 -54.24 -0.17
C LYS A 24 0.15 -53.48 1.01
N GLU A 25 0.27 -54.03 2.22
CA GLU A 25 -0.29 -53.43 3.43
C GLU A 25 0.42 -52.11 3.81
N ILE A 26 1.76 -52.07 3.69
CA ILE A 26 2.54 -50.86 3.95
C ILE A 26 2.21 -49.74 2.96
N LYS A 27 2.06 -50.06 1.66
CA LYS A 27 1.68 -49.08 0.63
C LYS A 27 0.29 -48.49 0.90
N ASN A 28 -0.68 -49.32 1.26
CA ASN A 28 -2.04 -48.86 1.59
C ASN A 28 -2.06 -47.94 2.81
N LYS A 29 -1.25 -48.23 3.85
CA LYS A 29 -1.17 -47.38 5.05
C LYS A 29 -0.55 -46.01 4.75
N GLN A 30 0.45 -45.94 3.87
CA GLN A 30 1.04 -44.66 3.44
C GLN A 30 0.07 -43.81 2.60
N ILE A 31 -0.69 -44.43 1.69
CA ILE A 31 -1.70 -43.73 0.87
C ILE A 31 -2.80 -43.14 1.76
N LYS A 32 -3.27 -43.90 2.75
CA LYS A 32 -4.32 -43.45 3.69
C LYS A 32 -3.88 -42.25 4.53
N ASN A 33 -2.62 -42.22 4.99
CA ASN A 33 -2.06 -41.07 5.71
C ASN A 33 -1.87 -39.83 4.81
N LYS A 34 -1.52 -40.02 3.53
CA LYS A 34 -1.35 -38.91 2.59
C LYS A 34 -2.70 -38.26 2.24
N MET A 35 -3.76 -39.07 2.07
CA MET A 35 -5.12 -38.57 1.84
C MET A 35 -5.66 -37.75 3.04
N SER A 36 -5.44 -38.20 4.27
CA SER A 36 -5.91 -37.48 5.47
C SER A 36 -5.33 -36.06 5.59
N LYS A 37 -4.04 -35.90 5.28
CA LYS A 37 -3.38 -34.57 5.32
C LYS A 37 -3.90 -33.63 4.23
N ALA A 38 -4.17 -34.15 3.02
CA ALA A 38 -4.72 -33.33 1.94
C ALA A 38 -6.13 -32.80 2.28
N THR A 39 -6.98 -33.64 2.88
CA THR A 39 -8.33 -33.23 3.30
C THR A 39 -8.30 -32.14 4.37
N LEU A 40 -7.35 -32.19 5.32
CA LEU A 40 -7.18 -31.15 6.34
C LEU A 40 -6.75 -29.80 5.74
N ILE A 41 -5.83 -29.81 4.77
CA ILE A 41 -5.37 -28.58 4.10
C ILE A 41 -6.50 -27.93 3.30
N ILE A 42 -7.25 -28.73 2.53
CA ILE A 42 -8.37 -28.23 1.73
C ILE A 42 -9.45 -27.62 2.63
N SER A 43 -9.79 -28.28 3.75
CA SER A 43 -10.75 -27.76 4.73
C SER A 43 -10.32 -26.40 5.30
N SER A 44 -9.03 -26.23 5.62
CA SER A 44 -8.49 -24.97 6.14
C SER A 44 -8.55 -23.84 5.11
N ILE A 45 -8.22 -24.11 3.84
CA ILE A 45 -8.28 -23.10 2.77
C ILE A 45 -9.72 -22.65 2.55
N VAL A 46 -10.68 -23.58 2.49
CA VAL A 46 -12.11 -23.26 2.32
C VAL A 46 -12.61 -22.40 3.48
N GLY A 47 -12.21 -22.70 4.73
CA GLY A 47 -12.57 -21.90 5.89
C GLY A 47 -12.02 -20.46 5.87
N ILE A 48 -10.78 -20.28 5.43
CA ILE A 48 -10.19 -18.93 5.29
C ILE A 48 -10.90 -18.15 4.19
N LEU A 49 -11.18 -18.79 3.05
CA LEU A 49 -11.84 -18.13 1.92
C LEU A 49 -13.25 -17.65 2.28
N THR A 50 -14.03 -18.48 2.99
CA THR A 50 -15.39 -18.11 3.43
C THR A 50 -15.36 -17.03 4.50
N PHE A 51 -14.37 -17.03 5.39
CA PHE A 51 -14.18 -15.96 6.38
C PHE A 51 -13.84 -14.61 5.71
N CYS A 52 -12.91 -14.60 4.75
CA CYS A 52 -12.56 -13.40 3.98
C CYS A 52 -13.77 -12.86 3.18
N LEU A 53 -14.53 -13.73 2.53
CA LEU A 53 -15.75 -13.33 1.79
C LEU A 53 -16.84 -12.80 2.72
N GLY A 54 -17.04 -13.40 3.89
CA GLY A 54 -18.01 -12.95 4.88
C GLY A 54 -17.68 -11.55 5.42
N TRP A 55 -16.40 -11.30 5.72
CA TRP A 55 -15.95 -9.98 6.17
C TRP A 55 -16.11 -8.92 5.07
N PHE A 56 -15.76 -9.25 3.83
CA PHE A 56 -15.89 -8.34 2.69
C PHE A 56 -17.36 -7.98 2.39
N LEU A 57 -18.28 -8.94 2.46
CA LEU A 57 -19.71 -8.70 2.26
C LEU A 57 -20.35 -7.90 3.40
N HIS A 58 -19.84 -8.01 4.63
CA HIS A 58 -20.32 -7.18 5.75
C HIS A 58 -19.95 -5.71 5.55
N ASP A 59 -18.76 -5.43 5.03
CA ASP A 59 -18.30 -4.06 4.79
C ASP A 59 -19.03 -3.40 3.60
N MET A 60 -19.37 -4.19 2.58
CA MET A 60 -20.18 -3.74 1.43
C MET A 60 -21.59 -3.24 1.80
N LYS A 61 -22.17 -3.66 2.94
CA LYS A 61 -23.47 -3.15 3.41
C LYS A 61 -23.41 -1.70 3.92
N ARG A 62 -22.22 -1.12 4.07
CA ARG A 62 -22.05 0.30 4.46
C ARG A 62 -22.06 1.27 3.29
N PHE A 63 -22.14 0.81 2.04
CA PHE A 63 -22.35 1.70 0.92
C PHE A 63 -23.85 1.95 0.75
N PRO A 64 -24.37 3.16 1.11
CA PRO A 64 -25.73 3.52 0.74
C PRO A 64 -25.82 3.47 -0.78
N SER A 65 -26.73 2.64 -1.30
CA SER A 65 -27.04 2.53 -2.71
C SER A 65 -27.66 3.85 -3.20
N GLY A 66 -26.81 4.81 -3.50
CA GLY A 66 -27.13 6.07 -4.17
C GLY A 66 -27.45 5.84 -5.64
N ILE A 67 -28.44 4.99 -5.93
CA ILE A 67 -29.09 4.97 -7.25
C ILE A 67 -30.06 6.14 -7.26
N ASN A 68 -29.55 7.32 -7.58
CA ASN A 68 -30.37 8.48 -7.85
C ASN A 68 -31.16 8.22 -9.14
N LYS A 69 -32.48 8.12 -8.98
CA LYS A 69 -33.44 8.16 -10.08
C LYS A 69 -33.21 9.45 -10.87
N VAL A 70 -32.89 9.26 -12.15
CA VAL A 70 -32.91 10.27 -13.20
C VAL A 70 -34.21 11.07 -13.13
N GLY A 71 -34.10 12.39 -13.14
CA GLY A 71 -35.23 13.28 -13.42
C GLY A 71 -35.50 14.39 -12.42
N LYS A 72 -34.48 15.14 -11.99
CA LYS A 72 -34.67 16.56 -11.62
C LYS A 72 -33.35 17.30 -11.75
N LYS A 73 -33.38 18.42 -12.50
CA LYS A 73 -32.33 19.45 -12.45
C LYS A 73 -32.14 19.84 -10.99
N ILE A 74 -30.97 19.54 -10.43
CA ILE A 74 -30.56 19.97 -9.11
C ILE A 74 -29.37 20.91 -9.33
N ASP A 75 -29.67 22.20 -9.49
CA ASP A 75 -28.71 23.31 -9.39
C ASP A 75 -28.24 23.52 -7.93
N SER A 76 -28.02 22.42 -7.19
CA SER A 76 -27.74 22.49 -5.76
C SER A 76 -27.00 21.25 -5.27
N LEU A 77 -25.72 21.08 -5.62
CA LEU A 77 -24.84 20.15 -4.90
C LEU A 77 -23.37 20.56 -5.05
N GLN A 78 -23.04 21.72 -4.49
CA GLN A 78 -21.77 21.89 -3.78
C GLN A 78 -21.94 23.04 -2.79
N LYS A 79 -22.62 22.77 -1.67
CA LYS A 79 -22.45 23.63 -0.48
C LYS A 79 -21.22 23.12 0.25
N PRO A 80 -20.05 23.75 0.10
CA PRO A 80 -18.91 23.45 0.96
C PRO A 80 -19.35 23.62 2.41
N ASN A 81 -18.85 22.75 3.29
CA ASN A 81 -19.09 22.78 4.72
C ASN A 81 -18.66 24.16 5.28
N GLN A 82 -19.63 25.09 5.42
CA GLN A 82 -19.39 26.53 5.58
C GLN A 82 -18.74 26.92 6.92
N LYS A 83 -18.58 25.97 7.85
CA LYS A 83 -18.05 26.27 9.18
C LYS A 83 -16.55 26.63 9.18
N TRP A 84 -15.82 26.23 8.14
CA TRP A 84 -14.38 26.50 8.02
C TRP A 84 -14.00 27.38 6.82
N SER A 85 -14.96 27.75 5.96
CA SER A 85 -14.69 28.57 4.76
C SER A 85 -14.59 30.06 5.06
N THR A 86 -15.33 30.57 6.04
CA THR A 86 -15.46 32.02 6.25
C THR A 86 -14.29 32.63 7.04
N ILE A 87 -13.62 31.85 7.90
CA ILE A 87 -12.52 32.37 8.72
C ILE A 87 -11.17 32.34 7.98
N PHE A 88 -11.01 31.47 6.97
CA PHE A 88 -9.74 31.32 6.24
C PHE A 88 -9.67 32.08 4.90
N GLN A 89 -10.80 32.43 4.29
CA GLN A 89 -10.78 33.22 3.05
C GLN A 89 -10.32 34.67 3.27
N GLU A 90 -10.47 35.22 4.47
CA GLU A 90 -10.17 36.62 4.74
C GLU A 90 -8.67 36.91 4.99
N GLN A 91 -7.87 35.89 5.33
CA GLN A 91 -6.41 36.04 5.47
C GLN A 91 -5.60 35.68 4.22
N LEU A 92 -6.19 35.01 3.23
CA LEU A 92 -5.52 34.65 1.97
C LEU A 92 -5.43 35.81 0.96
N ALA A 93 -6.23 36.87 1.13
CA ALA A 93 -6.41 37.90 0.10
C ALA A 93 -5.54 39.17 0.24
N SER A 94 -4.91 39.44 1.39
CA SER A 94 -4.40 40.81 1.66
C SER A 94 -2.90 40.96 1.91
N LYS A 95 -2.07 39.94 1.62
CA LYS A 95 -0.60 40.11 1.56
C LYS A 95 0.15 39.01 0.81
N SER A 96 -0.34 38.59 -0.36
CA SER A 96 0.27 37.51 -1.17
C SER A 96 1.58 37.98 -1.86
N GLY A 97 2.63 38.23 -1.09
CA GLY A 97 3.96 38.29 -1.69
C GLY A 97 4.41 36.89 -2.07
N ASP A 98 4.99 36.76 -3.26
CA ASP A 98 5.50 35.53 -3.87
C ASP A 98 6.16 34.57 -2.85
N PHE A 99 5.55 33.41 -2.62
CA PHE A 99 6.06 32.42 -1.67
C PHE A 99 7.30 31.70 -2.21
N SER A 100 7.55 31.73 -3.53
CA SER A 100 8.69 31.05 -4.16
C SER A 100 10.04 31.56 -3.67
N VAL A 101 10.10 32.82 -3.26
CA VAL A 101 11.30 33.46 -2.71
C VAL A 101 11.34 33.48 -1.18
N LYS A 102 10.20 33.25 -0.52
CA LYS A 102 10.08 33.36 0.95
C LYS A 102 10.32 32.05 1.67
N ILE A 103 9.85 30.94 1.11
CA ILE A 103 9.92 29.63 1.77
C ILE A 103 11.31 29.05 1.55
N ILE A 104 12.14 29.10 2.60
CA ILE A 104 13.51 28.60 2.57
C ILE A 104 13.83 27.77 3.82
N GLY A 105 14.57 26.69 3.60
CA GLY A 105 15.12 25.79 4.61
C GLY A 105 14.21 24.61 4.97
N ARG A 106 14.55 23.95 6.08
CA ARG A 106 13.95 22.69 6.50
C ARG A 106 12.71 22.86 7.37
N PHE A 107 11.64 22.17 6.98
CA PHE A 107 10.37 22.08 7.68
C PHE A 107 10.03 20.61 7.92
N PHE A 108 9.84 20.25 9.18
CA PHE A 108 9.47 18.89 9.59
C PHE A 108 7.97 18.74 9.59
N LEU A 109 7.47 17.62 9.09
CA LEU A 109 6.06 17.25 9.23
C LEU A 109 5.70 17.25 10.73
N LYS A 110 4.54 17.79 11.08
CA LYS A 110 4.12 17.90 12.49
C LYS A 110 3.99 16.51 13.12
N GLY A 111 4.67 16.31 14.25
CA GLY A 111 4.74 15.02 14.95
C GLY A 111 5.80 14.07 14.39
N ALA A 112 6.48 14.44 13.30
CA ALA A 112 7.54 13.68 12.69
C ALA A 112 8.91 13.96 13.35
N ASN A 113 9.75 12.93 13.42
CA ASN A 113 11.12 13.03 13.89
C ASN A 113 12.02 13.59 12.79
N SER A 114 11.86 13.05 11.58
CA SER A 114 12.75 13.29 10.44
C SER A 114 12.01 13.67 9.17
N ALA A 115 10.75 13.25 9.00
CA ALA A 115 10.02 13.47 7.76
C ALA A 115 9.72 14.96 7.53
N GLY A 116 9.82 15.40 6.28
CA GLY A 116 9.56 16.78 5.92
C GLY A 116 10.26 17.25 4.64
N PHE A 117 10.06 18.52 4.34
CA PHE A 117 10.64 19.20 3.18
C PHE A 117 11.85 20.05 3.57
N ASP A 118 12.88 20.05 2.74
CA ASP A 118 14.00 20.99 2.80
C ASP A 118 14.05 21.82 1.52
N PHE A 119 13.58 23.06 1.61
CA PHE A 119 13.52 23.99 0.48
C PHE A 119 14.89 24.62 0.25
N ILE A 120 15.65 24.01 -0.67
CA ILE A 120 17.00 24.44 -1.01
C ILE A 120 16.98 25.73 -1.83
N ASN A 121 16.08 25.80 -2.81
CA ASN A 121 15.82 26.99 -3.63
C ASN A 121 14.42 26.91 -4.28
N SER A 122 14.05 27.91 -5.08
CA SER A 122 12.74 28.01 -5.72
C SER A 122 12.41 26.88 -6.71
N SER A 123 13.38 26.07 -7.11
CA SER A 123 13.25 25.00 -8.12
C SER A 123 13.54 23.59 -7.60
N THR A 124 14.03 23.45 -6.36
CA THR A 124 14.54 22.19 -5.84
C THR A 124 14.25 22.07 -4.35
N VAL A 125 13.68 20.94 -3.96
CA VAL A 125 13.36 20.58 -2.57
C VAL A 125 13.80 19.15 -2.32
N LEU A 126 14.24 18.87 -1.11
CA LEU A 126 14.48 17.50 -0.65
C LEU A 126 13.29 17.05 0.19
N TRP A 127 12.79 15.85 -0.07
CA TRP A 127 11.83 15.18 0.80
C TRP A 127 12.55 14.13 1.62
N THR A 128 12.50 14.25 2.95
CA THR A 128 12.96 13.19 3.84
C THR A 128 11.73 12.42 4.32
N ASN A 129 11.76 11.09 4.25
CA ASN A 129 10.73 10.23 4.86
C ASN A 129 11.18 9.73 6.25
N GLU A 130 10.29 9.14 7.04
CA GLU A 130 10.62 8.62 8.38
C GLU A 130 11.43 7.32 8.37
N ILE A 131 11.34 6.54 7.30
CA ILE A 131 11.88 5.18 7.24
C ILE A 131 13.39 5.23 6.94
N ALA A 132 13.80 6.13 6.06
CA ALA A 132 15.17 6.26 5.55
C ALA A 132 15.63 7.74 5.63
N PRO A 133 15.83 8.29 6.84
CA PRO A 133 16.15 9.71 7.02
C PRO A 133 17.50 10.13 6.43
N SER A 134 18.40 9.19 6.17
CA SER A 134 19.71 9.40 5.54
C SER A 134 19.65 9.43 4.01
N GLN A 135 18.51 9.12 3.40
CA GLN A 135 18.33 9.03 1.96
C GLN A 135 17.15 9.91 1.52
N PRO A 136 17.32 11.24 1.48
CA PRO A 136 16.26 12.13 1.05
C PRO A 136 16.04 12.06 -0.46
N ASP A 137 14.77 12.08 -0.87
CA ASP A 137 14.37 12.13 -2.27
C ASP A 137 14.56 13.56 -2.79
N THR A 138 15.21 13.70 -3.95
CA THR A 138 15.32 15.00 -4.61
C THR A 138 14.10 15.23 -5.50
N LEU A 139 13.42 16.37 -5.29
CA LEU A 139 12.25 16.77 -6.08
C LEU A 139 12.51 18.11 -6.77
N LYS A 140 12.04 18.23 -8.01
CA LYS A 140 11.99 19.52 -8.71
C LYS A 140 10.68 20.24 -8.40
N ILE A 141 10.78 21.52 -8.07
CA ILE A 141 9.64 22.42 -7.86
C ILE A 141 9.39 23.22 -9.14
N ARG A 142 8.11 23.38 -9.50
CA ARG A 142 7.64 24.42 -10.40
C ARG A 142 6.47 25.14 -9.78
N TRP A 143 6.62 26.45 -9.59
CA TRP A 143 5.51 27.31 -9.16
C TRP A 143 4.53 27.51 -10.31
N LEU A 144 3.25 27.32 -10.02
CA LEU A 144 2.13 27.51 -10.94
C LEU A 144 1.55 28.92 -10.78
N ASP A 145 1.58 29.44 -9.56
CA ASP A 145 1.22 30.80 -9.18
C ASP A 145 1.98 31.20 -7.89
N ASN A 146 1.58 32.29 -7.24
CA ASN A 146 2.26 32.83 -6.05
C ASN A 146 2.16 31.93 -4.81
N SER A 147 1.20 31.00 -4.74
CA SER A 147 0.95 30.10 -3.60
C SER A 147 0.83 28.63 -3.96
N THR A 148 0.79 28.27 -5.23
CA THR A 148 0.65 26.89 -5.70
C THR A 148 1.90 26.44 -6.42
N PHE A 149 2.40 25.26 -6.08
CA PHE A 149 3.54 24.65 -6.76
C PHE A 149 3.33 23.15 -6.97
N MET A 150 3.98 22.60 -7.99
CA MET A 150 4.07 21.16 -8.22
C MET A 150 5.47 20.66 -7.88
N THR A 151 5.55 19.47 -7.29
CA THR A 151 6.79 18.72 -7.12
C THR A 151 6.84 17.59 -8.15
N ARG A 152 8.03 17.27 -8.63
CA ARG A 152 8.27 16.11 -9.50
C ARG A 152 9.50 15.37 -9.03
N SER A 153 9.38 14.06 -8.81
CA SER A 153 10.53 13.23 -8.47
C SER A 153 11.60 13.28 -9.58
N THR A 154 12.87 13.43 -9.19
CA THR A 154 13.99 13.27 -10.12
C THR A 154 14.40 11.81 -10.30
N GLU A 155 14.06 10.96 -9.34
CA GLU A 155 14.39 9.55 -9.39
C GLU A 155 13.41 8.81 -10.29
N ARG A 156 13.96 8.12 -11.29
CA ARG A 156 13.19 7.33 -12.22
C ARG A 156 13.41 5.85 -11.89
N ILE A 157 12.44 5.26 -11.21
CA ILE A 157 12.48 3.84 -10.83
C ILE A 157 12.35 2.93 -12.08
N ASN A 158 11.56 3.36 -13.07
CA ASN A 158 11.37 2.64 -14.33
C ASN A 158 11.29 3.64 -15.51
N MET A 159 11.89 3.29 -16.64
CA MET A 159 11.76 4.06 -17.88
C MET A 159 10.31 4.14 -18.37
N ASP A 160 9.48 3.14 -18.12
CA ASP A 160 8.10 3.12 -18.63
C ASP A 160 7.11 3.87 -17.74
N CYS A 161 7.52 4.24 -16.51
CA CYS A 161 6.66 4.95 -15.58
C CYS A 161 6.87 6.47 -15.70
N PRO A 162 5.78 7.26 -15.75
CA PRO A 162 5.90 8.70 -15.58
C PRO A 162 6.42 9.02 -14.17
N PRO A 163 7.12 10.14 -13.99
CA PRO A 163 7.57 10.56 -12.68
C PRO A 163 6.38 10.87 -11.77
N LEU A 164 6.52 10.60 -10.48
CA LEU A 164 5.53 11.00 -9.49
C LEU A 164 5.47 12.52 -9.41
N VAL A 165 4.25 13.06 -9.46
CA VAL A 165 3.95 14.49 -9.35
C VAL A 165 2.94 14.70 -8.24
N SER A 166 3.21 15.66 -7.36
CA SER A 166 2.26 16.14 -6.36
C SER A 166 2.07 17.64 -6.52
N VAL A 167 0.88 18.14 -6.19
CA VAL A 167 0.55 19.58 -6.26
C VAL A 167 0.21 20.07 -4.87
N TYR A 168 0.83 21.18 -4.45
CA TYR A 168 0.63 21.76 -3.14
C TYR A 168 0.22 23.23 -3.27
N GLN A 169 -0.74 23.64 -2.44
CA GLN A 169 -1.10 25.03 -2.22
C GLN A 169 -0.67 25.47 -0.82
N VAL A 170 0.07 26.55 -0.73
CA VAL A 170 0.45 27.20 0.53
C VAL A 170 -0.77 27.88 1.12
N ILE A 171 -1.27 27.35 2.23
CA ILE A 171 -2.41 27.91 2.97
C ILE A 171 -1.93 28.95 3.98
N PHE A 172 -0.79 28.69 4.63
CA PHE A 172 -0.25 29.56 5.66
C PHE A 172 1.27 29.43 5.76
N TYR A 173 1.94 30.56 5.97
CA TYR A 173 3.37 30.61 6.22
C TYR A 173 3.72 31.82 7.09
N ASP A 174 4.37 31.60 8.24
CA ASP A 174 4.85 32.65 9.16
C ASP A 174 6.37 32.63 9.39
N GLY A 175 7.11 31.84 8.60
CA GLY A 175 8.55 31.65 8.78
C GLY A 175 8.91 30.46 9.67
N GLN A 176 8.05 30.08 10.61
CA GLN A 176 8.23 28.93 11.51
C GLN A 176 7.31 27.77 11.18
N ARG A 177 6.08 28.05 10.76
CA ARG A 177 5.06 27.08 10.39
C ARG A 177 4.73 27.22 8.93
N LEU A 178 4.54 26.09 8.27
CA LEU A 178 4.12 25.98 6.89
C LEU A 178 2.94 25.02 6.84
N ILE A 179 1.78 25.50 6.39
CA ILE A 179 0.61 24.64 6.17
C ILE A 179 0.38 24.56 4.67
N LEU A 180 0.46 23.34 4.15
CA LEU A 180 0.19 23.02 2.76
C LEU A 180 -1.16 22.32 2.66
N ARG A 181 -1.85 22.55 1.55
CA ARG A 181 -2.92 21.68 1.07
C ARG A 181 -2.36 20.88 -0.09
N GLU A 182 -2.30 19.56 0.06
CA GLU A 182 -2.02 18.66 -1.05
C GLU A 182 -3.29 18.51 -1.89
N ILE A 183 -3.19 18.90 -3.15
CA ILE A 183 -4.26 18.74 -4.14
C ILE A 183 -4.11 17.35 -4.74
N TRP A 184 -5.14 16.52 -4.57
CA TRP A 184 -5.11 15.16 -5.07
C TRP A 184 -5.11 15.13 -6.61
N THR A 185 -4.15 14.42 -7.19
CA THR A 185 -3.97 14.30 -8.66
C THR A 185 -4.05 12.86 -9.17
N GLY A 186 -4.46 11.92 -8.32
CA GLY A 186 -4.63 10.52 -8.69
C GLY A 186 -5.96 10.23 -9.39
N TRP A 187 -6.12 8.97 -9.80
CA TRP A 187 -7.28 8.52 -10.60
C TRP A 187 -8.59 8.42 -9.83
N ASN A 188 -8.51 8.21 -8.51
CA ASN A 188 -9.68 8.00 -7.66
C ASN A 188 -10.20 9.34 -7.11
N GLU A 189 -11.42 9.33 -6.58
CA GLU A 189 -11.92 10.46 -5.80
C GLU A 189 -11.32 10.41 -4.39
N HIS A 190 -10.39 11.32 -4.11
CA HIS A 190 -9.89 11.58 -2.77
C HIS A 190 -9.99 13.09 -2.48
N GLU A 191 -10.28 13.42 -1.22
CA GLU A 191 -10.28 14.79 -0.77
C GLU A 191 -8.85 15.32 -0.64
N ASP A 192 -8.69 16.63 -0.86
CA ASP A 192 -7.43 17.32 -0.60
C ASP A 192 -7.05 17.23 0.88
N GLU A 193 -5.78 16.93 1.15
CA GLU A 193 -5.28 16.80 2.52
C GLU A 193 -4.57 18.07 2.98
N ARG A 194 -4.72 18.44 4.26
CA ARG A 194 -3.95 19.52 4.88
C ARG A 194 -2.80 18.96 5.68
N ILE A 195 -1.60 19.42 5.38
CA ILE A 195 -0.37 18.95 5.96
C ILE A 195 0.33 20.13 6.65
N GLU A 196 0.63 19.97 7.94
CA GLU A 196 1.29 21.00 8.74
C GLU A 196 2.76 20.64 8.95
N PHE A 197 3.63 21.61 8.72
CA PHE A 197 5.07 21.51 8.94
C PHE A 197 5.59 22.59 9.87
N ILE A 198 6.62 22.25 10.65
CA ILE A 198 7.24 23.10 11.67
C ILE A 198 8.76 23.16 11.44
N LYS A 199 9.31 24.36 11.47
CA LYS A 199 10.74 24.63 11.44
C LYS A 199 11.30 24.46 12.85
N LYS A 200 12.17 23.47 13.06
CA LYS A 200 12.89 23.32 14.32
C LYS A 200 14.04 24.33 14.35
N ILE A 201 14.01 25.24 15.32
CA ILE A 201 15.16 26.10 15.62
C ILE A 201 16.17 25.20 16.32
N LYS A 202 17.36 25.06 15.72
CA LYS A 202 18.49 24.39 16.37
C LYS A 202 19.10 25.28 17.43
#